data_AF-A0A5C7PFW3-F1
#
_entry.id   AF-A0A5C7PFW3-F1
#
_cell.length_a   1.000
_cell.length_b   1.000
_cell.length_c   1.000
_cell.angle_alpha   90.00
_cell.angle_beta   90.00
_cell.angle_gamma   90.00
#
_symmetry.space_group_name_H-M   'P 1'
#
loop_
_entity.id
_entity.type
_entity.pdbx_description
1 polymer ?
#
loop_
_entity_poly.entity_id
_entity_poly.type
_entity_poly.pdbx_seq_one_letter_code
_entity_poly.pdbx_strand_id
1 'polypeptide(L)' 'MAERTAISWADATFNPWIGCTKVSPACDHCYAARDNERRKWVDGWGAGVPRRRTKTWSDPRRWD' A
#
# COMPACT_ATOMS: atom_id res chain seq x y z
N MET A 1 -4.83 -6.41 -2.98
CA MET A 1 -6.09 -5.73 -2.64
C MET A 1 -7.19 -6.49 -3.34
N ALA A 2 -8.41 -6.45 -2.82
CA ALA A 2 -9.49 -7.31 -3.25
C ALA A 2 -10.83 -6.57 -3.15
N GLU A 3 -11.68 -6.73 -4.15
CA GLU A 3 -13.06 -6.25 -4.16
C GLU A 3 -13.94 -7.03 -3.17
N ARG A 4 -13.66 -8.32 -2.96
CA ARG A 4 -14.25 -9.14 -1.89
C ARG A 4 -13.15 -9.72 -1.02
N THR A 5 -13.11 -9.34 0.26
CA THR A 5 -12.04 -9.75 1.17
C THR A 5 -12.48 -10.92 2.05
N ALA A 6 -11.50 -11.63 2.62
CA ALA A 6 -11.75 -12.65 3.64
C ALA A 6 -11.86 -12.06 5.06
N ILE A 7 -11.78 -10.74 5.21
CA ILE A 7 -11.88 -10.06 6.49
C ILE A 7 -13.35 -9.91 6.81
N SER A 8 -13.83 -10.58 7.86
CA SER A 8 -15.26 -10.71 8.18
C SER A 8 -16.02 -9.39 8.33
N TRP A 9 -15.31 -8.29 8.59
CA TRP A 9 -15.87 -6.96 8.80
C TRP A 9 -15.58 -5.96 7.66
N ALA A 10 -14.91 -6.38 6.58
CA ALA A 10 -14.55 -5.49 5.47
C ALA A 10 -14.88 -6.12 4.11
N ASP A 11 -15.76 -5.49 3.34
CA ASP A 11 -16.15 -5.99 2.01
C ASP A 11 -14.98 -5.93 1.02
N ALA A 12 -14.31 -4.77 0.92
CA ALA A 12 -13.22 -4.52 -0.01
C ALA A 12 -11.97 -3.96 0.70
N THR A 13 -10.79 -4.22 0.13
CA THR A 13 -9.52 -3.59 0.55
C THR A 13 -8.98 -2.77 -0.61
N PHE A 14 -8.52 -1.55 -0.30
CA PHE A 14 -7.97 -0.63 -1.27
C PHE A 14 -6.56 -0.17 -0.87
N ASN A 15 -5.65 -0.11 -1.82
CA ASN A 15 -4.38 0.59 -1.64
C ASN A 15 -4.12 1.55 -2.84
N PRO A 16 -4.24 2.87 -2.67
CA PRO A 16 -4.05 3.83 -3.75
C PRO A 16 -2.57 4.05 -4.14
N TRP A 17 -1.64 3.80 -3.22
CA TRP A 17 -0.24 4.20 -3.38
C TRP A 17 0.74 3.12 -2.93
N ILE A 18 1.91 3.08 -3.55
CA ILE A 18 3.04 2.29 -3.09
C ILE A 18 4.16 3.26 -2.70
N GLY A 19 4.77 3.01 -1.56
CA GLY A 19 5.74 3.91 -0.93
C GLY A 19 5.13 4.63 0.28
N CYS A 20 5.92 4.79 1.32
CA CYS A 20 5.55 5.46 2.55
C CYS A 20 6.78 6.15 3.18
N THR A 21 6.53 6.97 4.20
CA THR A 21 7.56 7.60 5.01
C THR A 21 7.49 7.04 6.43
N LYS A 22 8.63 6.56 6.95
CA LYS A 22 8.77 6.15 8.35
C LYS A 22 8.70 7.40 9.22
N VAL A 23 7.65 7.51 10.04
CA VAL A 23 7.42 8.68 10.91
C VAL A 23 7.80 8.44 12.37
N SER A 24 7.94 7.19 12.79
CA SER A 24 8.26 6.83 14.18
C SER A 24 8.81 5.39 14.29
N PRO A 25 9.31 4.98 15.47
CA PRO A 25 9.72 3.59 15.73
C PRO A 25 8.58 2.57 15.54
N ALA A 26 7.31 2.98 15.61
CA ALA A 26 6.18 2.09 15.35
C ALA A 26 6.18 1.50 13.92
N CYS A 27 6.98 2.07 13.00
CA CYS A 27 7.13 1.56 11.63
C CYS A 27 8.19 0.46 11.46
N ASP A 28 8.93 0.06 12.51
CA ASP A 28 10.10 -0.81 12.40
C ASP A 28 9.80 -2.20 11.78
N HIS A 29 8.55 -2.65 11.87
CA HIS A 29 8.08 -3.91 11.28
C HIS A 29 7.00 -3.69 10.19
N CYS A 30 7.09 -2.58 9.46
CA CYS A 30 6.14 -2.26 8.41
C CYS A 30 6.19 -3.30 7.27
N TYR A 31 5.09 -4.04 7.07
CA TYR A 31 4.97 -5.01 5.99
C TYR A 31 5.24 -4.41 4.61
N ALA A 32 4.83 -3.15 4.40
CA ALA A 32 4.95 -2.49 3.11
C ALA A 32 6.40 -2.11 2.78
N ALA A 33 7.22 -1.82 3.80
CA ALA A 33 8.65 -1.60 3.65
C ALA A 33 9.35 -2.88 3.18
N ARG A 34 9.08 -3.99 3.90
CA ARG A 34 9.60 -5.33 3.57
C ARG A 34 9.20 -5.78 2.16
N ASP A 35 7.93 -5.56 1.79
CA ASP A 35 7.47 -5.90 0.44
C ASP A 35 8.16 -5.06 -0.63
N ASN A 36 8.44 -3.78 -0.36
CA ASN A 36 9.20 -2.95 -1.28
C ASN A 36 10.66 -3.41 -1.41
N GLU A 37 11.30 -3.86 -0.33
CA GLU A 37 12.65 -4.43 -0.40
C GLU A 37 12.73 -5.64 -1.34
N ARG A 38 11.69 -6.49 -1.31
CA ARG A 38 11.61 -7.67 -2.18
C ARG A 38 11.21 -7.34 -3.61
N ARG A 39 10.19 -6.50 -3.80
CA ARG A 39 9.54 -6.28 -5.10
C ARG A 39 10.08 -5.07 -5.86
N LYS A 40 10.84 -4.19 -5.20
CA LYS A 40 11.39 -2.95 -5.74
C LYS A 40 10.34 -2.14 -6.51
N TRP A 41 9.19 -1.92 -5.88
CA TRP A 41 8.08 -1.22 -6.52
C TRP A 41 8.28 0.30 -6.60
N VAL A 42 9.03 0.85 -5.65
CA VAL A 42 9.55 2.22 -5.65
C VAL A 42 11.04 2.19 -5.28
N ASP A 43 11.78 3.19 -5.73
CA ASP A 43 13.26 3.23 -5.67
C ASP A 43 13.83 3.27 -4.24
N GLY A 44 13.01 3.60 -3.24
CA GLY A 44 13.42 3.63 -1.85
C GLY A 44 12.24 3.57 -0.86
N TRP A 45 12.52 3.77 0.42
CA TRP A 45 11.51 3.83 1.47
C TRP A 45 11.86 4.94 2.46
N GLY A 46 11.00 5.94 2.65
CA GLY A 46 11.30 7.04 3.56
C GLY A 46 10.85 8.42 3.07
N ALA A 47 11.31 9.44 3.78
CA ALA A 47 11.03 10.84 3.46
C ALA A 47 11.71 11.22 2.14
N GLY A 48 11.02 12.02 1.31
CA GLY A 48 11.55 12.49 0.01
C GLY A 48 11.53 11.44 -1.12
N VAL A 49 11.24 10.18 -0.84
CA VAL A 49 11.11 9.15 -1.87
C VAL A 49 9.74 9.28 -2.56
N PRO A 50 9.68 9.39 -3.90
CA PRO A 50 8.41 9.44 -4.63
C PRO A 50 7.55 8.19 -4.41
N ARG A 51 6.25 8.40 -4.22
CA ARG A 51 5.25 7.32 -4.16
C ARG A 51 4.74 7.00 -5.56
N ARG A 52 4.43 5.73 -5.81
CA ARG A 52 3.87 5.26 -7.08
C ARG A 52 2.38 5.00 -6.93
N ARG A 53 1.56 5.53 -7.86
CA ARG A 53 0.13 5.21 -7.90
C ARG A 53 -0.08 3.75 -8.32
N THR A 54 -1.03 3.05 -7.70
CA THR A 54 -1.42 1.71 -8.13
C THR A 54 -2.27 1.76 -9.40
N LYS A 55 -2.21 0.70 -10.23
CA LYS A 55 -3.05 0.60 -11.44
C LYS A 55 -4.55 0.54 -11.09
N THR A 56 -4.86 0.00 -9.92
CA THR A 56 -6.19 -0.19 -9.34
C THR A 56 -6.71 1.04 -8.61
N TRP A 57 -6.05 2.20 -8.72
CA TRP A 57 -6.45 3.42 -8.02
C TRP A 57 -7.90 3.85 -8.31
N SER A 58 -8.40 3.51 -9.49
CA SER A 58 -9.76 3.83 -9.94
C SER A 58 -10.83 2.84 -9.46
N ASP A 59 -10.43 1.68 -8.96
CA ASP A 59 -11.32 0.55 -8.70
C ASP A 59 -12.44 0.87 -7.70
N PRO A 60 -12.22 1.65 -6.62
CA PRO A 60 -13.30 2.01 -5.70
C PRO A 60 -14.50 2.71 -6.36
N ARG A 61 -14.32 3.32 -7.54
CA ARG A 61 -15.42 3.94 -8.29
C ARG A 61 -16.34 2.94 -9.00
N ARG A 62 -16.00 1.66 -8.94
CA ARG A 62 -16.75 0.54 -9.51
C ARG A 62 -17.33 -0.36 -8.43
N TRP A 63 -17.00 -0.11 -7.17
CA TRP A 63 -17.48 -0.89 -6.04
C TRP A 63 -18.83 -0.33 -5.63
N ASP A 64 -19.85 -0.68 -6.42
CA ASP A 64 -21.27 -0.40 -6.20
C ASP A 64 -22.09 -1.63 -6.62
#